data_AF-A0A369JBH2-F1
#
_entry.id   AF-A0A369JBH2-F1
#
_cell.length_a   1.000
_cell.length_b   1.000
_cell.length_c   1.000
_cell.angle_alpha   90.00
_cell.angle_beta   90.00
_cell.angle_gamma   90.00
#
_symmetry.space_group_name_H-M   'P 1'
#
loop_
_entity.id
_entity.type
_entity.pdbx_description
1 polymer ?
#
loop_
_entity_poly.entity_id
_entity_poly.type
_entity_poly.pdbx_seq_one_letter_code
_entity_poly.pdbx_strand_id
1 'polypeptide(L)'
;MNTSIEASQPLYTILAVKSFLKEGAQETAIHYTQYRGRGSPPKSLGKAGDLFFDLSPGAYRLYARYYDGWREWEGIARNPDKHQAHLRFCHPHDNSRVLWFYRRSLEWRKMDRKDLSSTKHKLFTARIWNTDQEFVSAHTLIERYNIGGAGTERHGRKRTVETEGDSESEVYADEMDTDDEVSISRTYDLRGGSRAQKKMRVEGGSPRAQPDVSGTFASPRTSSAPQRMQRLRPIDSKLPDLRSTPQPSHGSAASPQPRSTSDLTFHSPVRRTYTTGRGGSINGGDERRSRKEEHEKIMSQYRSCQTALEHRHEVVTRENDHIKRKAEMVSERLQHAKREALRRAKEAEERERELVEMEAHVKKVKESMLKKDEELERHKRLIEDMEKEISDWNEI
;
A
#
# COMPACT_ATOMS: atom_id res chain seq x y z
N MET A 1 -36.65 -0.90 44.92
CA MET A 1 -36.45 -0.36 43.57
C MET A 1 -35.33 -1.14 42.92
N ASN A 2 -35.65 -2.13 42.07
CA ASN A 2 -34.66 -2.93 41.36
C ASN A 2 -34.19 -2.15 40.12
N THR A 3 -33.03 -1.49 40.22
CA THR A 3 -32.32 -0.99 39.04
C THR A 3 -31.80 -2.21 38.29
N SER A 4 -32.55 -2.63 37.27
CA SER A 4 -32.09 -3.60 36.28
C SER A 4 -30.81 -3.04 35.67
N ILE A 5 -29.67 -3.64 36.03
CA ILE A 5 -28.38 -3.34 35.41
C ILE A 5 -28.48 -3.97 34.03
N GLU A 6 -28.91 -3.18 33.04
CA GLU A 6 -28.76 -3.56 31.64
C GLU A 6 -27.30 -3.90 31.43
N ALA A 7 -27.03 -5.16 31.10
CA ALA A 7 -25.70 -5.63 30.78
C ALA A 7 -25.22 -4.83 29.55
N SER A 8 -24.45 -3.77 29.83
CA SER A 8 -23.84 -2.91 28.82
C SER A 8 -23.16 -3.80 27.79
N GLN A 9 -23.66 -3.76 26.56
CA GLN A 9 -23.14 -4.58 25.47
C GLN A 9 -21.61 -4.37 25.37
N PRO A 10 -20.85 -5.43 25.07
CA PRO A 10 -19.40 -5.32 24.98
C PRO A 10 -19.03 -4.24 23.97
N LEU A 11 -18.25 -3.24 24.41
CA LEU A 11 -17.76 -2.10 23.64
C LEU A 11 -16.80 -2.47 22.49
N TYR A 12 -16.77 -3.76 22.10
CA TYR A 12 -15.85 -4.30 21.12
C TYR A 12 -16.49 -5.42 20.29
N THR A 13 -15.93 -5.67 19.12
CA THR A 13 -16.29 -6.75 18.19
C THR A 13 -15.04 -7.55 17.84
N ILE A 14 -15.18 -8.87 17.65
CA ILE A 14 -14.09 -9.70 17.11
C ILE A 14 -13.99 -9.43 15.60
N LEU A 15 -12.83 -8.96 15.16
CA LEU A 15 -12.53 -8.69 13.75
C LEU A 15 -12.09 -9.97 13.03
N ALA A 16 -11.18 -10.74 13.63
CA ALA A 16 -10.65 -11.97 13.06
C ALA A 16 -9.98 -12.84 14.12
N VAL A 17 -9.96 -14.15 13.91
CA VAL A 17 -9.09 -15.09 14.63
C VAL A 17 -8.03 -15.59 13.64
N LYS A 18 -6.76 -15.44 13.99
CA LYS A 18 -5.62 -15.80 13.13
C LYS A 18 -4.72 -16.77 13.86
N SER A 19 -3.90 -17.50 13.10
CA SER A 19 -2.88 -18.37 13.66
C SER A 19 -1.61 -18.37 12.81
N PHE A 20 -0.52 -18.78 13.42
CA PHE A 20 0.74 -19.02 12.74
C PHE A 20 1.53 -20.14 13.40
N LEU A 21 2.40 -20.80 12.64
CA LEU A 21 3.29 -21.82 13.17
C LEU A 21 4.47 -21.18 13.91
N LYS A 22 4.75 -21.69 15.11
CA LYS A 22 5.92 -21.33 15.91
C LYS A 22 7.18 -21.90 15.25
N GLU A 23 8.22 -21.08 15.13
CA GLU A 23 9.48 -21.50 14.53
C GLU A 23 10.27 -22.43 15.47
N GLY A 24 10.80 -23.54 14.95
CA GLY A 24 11.66 -24.47 15.68
C GLY A 24 10.95 -25.43 16.65
N ALA A 25 9.62 -25.35 16.80
CA ALA A 25 8.82 -26.34 17.53
C ALA A 25 8.04 -27.20 16.53
N GLN A 26 7.95 -28.51 16.76
CA GLN A 26 7.07 -29.38 15.98
C GLN A 26 5.63 -28.84 16.06
N GLU A 27 5.16 -28.30 14.93
CA GLU A 27 3.76 -27.98 14.58
C GLU A 27 2.89 -27.26 15.62
N THR A 28 3.47 -26.49 16.56
CA THR A 28 2.64 -25.72 17.50
C THR A 28 2.11 -24.46 16.82
N ALA A 29 0.82 -24.47 16.48
CA ALA A 29 0.11 -23.29 16.01
C ALA A 29 -0.19 -22.34 17.17
N ILE A 30 0.23 -21.09 17.04
CA ILE A 30 -0.10 -20.01 17.96
C ILE A 30 -1.30 -19.26 17.39
N HIS A 31 -2.38 -19.21 18.15
CA HIS A 31 -3.61 -18.49 17.81
C HIS A 31 -3.65 -17.12 18.48
N TYR A 32 -4.16 -16.12 17.78
CA TYR A 32 -4.42 -14.79 18.34
C TYR A 32 -5.69 -14.18 17.72
N THR A 33 -6.35 -13.32 18.49
CA THR A 33 -7.59 -12.65 18.13
C THR A 33 -7.32 -11.18 17.84
N GLN A 34 -7.97 -10.67 16.81
CA GLN A 34 -8.03 -9.25 16.49
C GLN A 34 -9.39 -8.73 16.94
N TYR A 35 -9.39 -7.78 17.86
CA TYR A 35 -10.58 -7.08 18.35
C TYR A 35 -10.64 -5.68 17.73
N ARG A 36 -11.83 -5.13 17.57
CA ARG A 36 -12.04 -3.71 17.28
C ARG A 36 -13.00 -3.12 18.30
N GLY A 37 -12.84 -1.85 18.65
CA GLY A 37 -13.75 -1.16 19.56
C GLY A 37 -13.50 0.34 19.57
N ARG A 38 -14.04 1.02 20.58
CA ARG A 38 -13.78 2.44 20.84
C ARG A 38 -13.08 2.62 22.18
N GLY A 39 -12.00 3.39 22.18
CA GLY A 39 -11.19 3.70 23.34
C GLY A 39 -10.15 2.63 23.66
N SER A 40 -9.56 2.72 24.86
CA SER A 40 -8.57 1.75 25.31
C SER A 40 -9.22 0.37 25.58
N PRO A 41 -8.51 -0.73 25.26
CA PRO A 41 -9.04 -2.07 25.49
C PRO A 41 -9.26 -2.36 26.99
N PRO A 42 -10.34 -3.06 27.37
CA PRO A 42 -10.53 -3.51 28.75
C PRO A 42 -9.35 -4.38 29.23
N LYS A 43 -8.92 -4.18 30.49
CA LYS A 43 -7.79 -4.92 31.07
C LYS A 43 -8.01 -6.43 31.11
N SER A 44 -9.26 -6.89 31.20
CA SER A 44 -9.65 -8.31 31.20
C SER A 44 -9.80 -8.92 29.80
N LEU A 45 -9.74 -8.13 28.74
CA LEU A 45 -9.96 -8.61 27.37
C LEU A 45 -8.70 -9.28 26.79
N GLY A 46 -8.89 -10.42 26.12
CA GLY A 46 -7.91 -11.08 25.28
C GLY A 46 -6.84 -11.88 26.03
N LYS A 47 -5.99 -12.57 25.25
CA LYS A 47 -4.80 -13.32 25.68
C LYS A 47 -3.54 -12.67 25.14
N ALA A 48 -2.38 -13.00 25.70
CA ALA A 48 -1.10 -12.51 25.19
C ALA A 48 -0.95 -12.87 23.70
N GLY A 49 -0.58 -11.90 22.87
CA GLY A 49 -0.52 -12.00 21.42
C GLY A 49 -1.75 -11.41 20.71
N ASP A 50 -2.85 -11.17 21.41
CA ASP A 50 -4.03 -10.55 20.80
C ASP A 50 -3.80 -9.08 20.43
N LEU A 51 -4.57 -8.59 19.47
CA LEU A 51 -4.50 -7.21 18.97
C LEU A 51 -5.85 -6.52 19.17
N PHE A 52 -5.83 -5.24 19.50
CA PHE A 52 -7.03 -4.41 19.63
C PHE A 52 -6.89 -3.13 18.80
N PHE A 53 -7.85 -2.90 17.91
CA PHE A 53 -7.96 -1.72 17.08
C PHE A 53 -8.95 -0.74 17.71
N ASP A 54 -8.45 0.39 18.19
CA ASP A 54 -9.30 1.52 18.59
C ASP A 54 -9.69 2.30 17.33
N LEU A 55 -10.99 2.31 17.04
CA LEU A 55 -11.58 2.99 15.88
C LEU A 55 -12.35 4.24 16.29
N SER A 56 -11.97 4.85 17.42
CA SER A 56 -12.52 6.13 17.84
C SER A 56 -12.20 7.22 16.80
N PRO A 57 -13.18 8.01 16.35
CA PRO A 57 -12.95 9.08 15.40
C PRO A 57 -11.86 10.04 15.88
N GLY A 58 -10.88 10.33 15.01
CA GLY A 58 -9.76 11.21 15.33
C GLY A 58 -8.67 10.60 16.24
N ALA A 59 -8.83 9.35 16.69
CA ALA A 59 -7.92 8.72 17.63
C ALA A 59 -7.69 7.23 17.32
N TYR A 60 -7.48 6.88 16.04
CA TYR A 60 -7.12 5.51 15.65
C TYR A 60 -5.83 5.04 16.34
N ARG A 61 -5.91 3.95 17.11
CA ARG A 61 -4.77 3.37 17.85
C ARG A 61 -4.74 1.85 17.70
N LEU A 62 -3.56 1.28 17.86
CA LEU A 62 -3.35 -0.17 17.88
C LEU A 62 -2.77 -0.57 19.22
N TYR A 63 -3.34 -1.58 19.86
CA TYR A 63 -2.79 -2.17 21.07
C TYR A 63 -2.45 -3.64 20.82
N ALA A 64 -1.37 -4.11 21.44
CA ALA A 64 -0.99 -5.51 21.49
C ALA A 64 -1.01 -6.00 22.94
N ARG A 65 -1.57 -7.19 23.17
CA ARG A 65 -1.67 -7.79 24.49
C ARG A 65 -0.39 -8.54 24.83
N TYR A 66 0.20 -8.22 25.97
CA TYR A 66 1.31 -8.92 26.60
C TYR A 66 0.86 -9.53 27.93
N TYR A 67 1.75 -10.29 28.57
CA TYR A 67 1.48 -10.87 29.89
C TYR A 67 1.20 -9.81 30.96
N ASP A 68 1.83 -8.64 30.85
CA ASP A 68 1.67 -7.52 31.79
C ASP A 68 0.52 -6.55 31.44
N GLY A 69 -0.11 -6.71 30.27
CA GLY A 69 -1.24 -5.90 29.86
C GLY A 69 -1.21 -5.47 28.40
N TRP A 70 -2.08 -4.52 28.05
CA TRP A 70 -2.13 -3.93 26.71
C TRP A 70 -1.07 -2.85 26.56
N ARG A 71 -0.33 -2.89 25.44
CA ARG A 71 0.67 -1.88 25.08
C ARG A 71 0.30 -1.25 23.75
N GLU A 72 0.34 0.07 23.68
CA GLU A 72 0.04 0.84 22.47
C GLU A 72 1.20 0.76 21.48
N TRP A 73 0.91 0.38 20.24
CA TRP A 73 1.86 0.38 19.13
C TRP A 73 1.78 1.72 18.40
N GLU A 74 2.83 2.52 18.53
CA GLU A 74 2.84 3.91 18.05
C GLU A 74 2.90 4.01 16.52
N GLY A 75 3.59 3.08 15.84
CA GLY A 75 3.79 3.12 14.39
C GLY A 75 5.15 2.61 13.92
N ILE A 76 5.56 3.05 12.72
CA ILE A 76 6.81 2.63 12.05
C ILE A 76 7.68 3.85 11.76
N ALA A 77 8.94 3.79 12.22
CA ALA A 77 9.95 4.80 11.90
C ALA A 77 10.76 4.43 10.65
N ARG A 78 11.09 5.45 9.85
CA ARG A 78 11.89 5.37 8.62
C ARG A 78 13.34 5.02 8.90
N ASN A 79 13.91 5.50 9.99
CA ASN A 79 15.25 5.10 10.43
C ASN A 79 15.12 4.23 11.69
N PRO A 80 15.45 2.92 11.61
CA PRO A 80 15.25 2.02 12.75
C PRO A 80 16.22 2.31 13.89
N ASP A 81 17.40 2.88 13.58
CA ASP A 81 18.49 3.08 14.52
C ASP A 81 18.17 4.13 15.58
N LYS A 82 17.37 5.14 15.21
CA LYS A 82 16.95 6.20 16.14
C LYS A 82 15.84 5.76 17.09
N HIS A 83 15.05 4.75 16.73
CA HIS A 83 13.84 4.43 17.50
C HIS A 83 13.78 3.03 18.09
N GLN A 84 14.38 1.98 17.51
CA GLN A 84 14.22 0.55 17.90
C GLN A 84 12.79 0.14 18.31
N ALA A 85 11.78 0.97 18.03
CA ALA A 85 10.50 0.92 18.71
C ALA A 85 9.72 -0.29 18.23
N HIS A 86 9.89 -0.64 16.96
CA HIS A 86 9.36 -1.85 16.37
C HIS A 86 9.95 -3.14 16.98
N LEU A 87 11.19 -3.13 17.51
CA LEU A 87 11.75 -4.26 18.24
C LEU A 87 11.14 -4.44 19.63
N ARG A 88 10.45 -3.40 20.15
CA ARG A 88 9.73 -3.50 21.43
C ARG A 88 8.43 -4.28 21.30
N PHE A 89 7.97 -4.54 20.08
CA PHE A 89 6.73 -5.26 19.80
C PHE A 89 6.98 -6.65 19.20
N CYS A 90 7.79 -7.46 19.88
CA CYS A 90 7.94 -8.88 19.58
C CYS A 90 6.74 -9.68 20.10
N HIS A 91 6.37 -10.76 19.42
CA HIS A 91 5.23 -11.57 19.85
C HIS A 91 5.54 -12.29 21.18
N PRO A 92 4.64 -12.26 22.20
CA PRO A 92 4.93 -12.75 23.55
C PRO A 92 5.15 -14.26 23.66
N HIS A 93 4.72 -15.04 22.66
CA HIS A 93 4.98 -16.48 22.57
C HIS A 93 6.03 -16.86 21.50
N ASP A 94 6.49 -15.90 20.69
CA ASP A 94 7.41 -16.14 19.58
C ASP A 94 8.26 -14.90 19.25
N ASN A 95 9.46 -14.85 19.82
CA ASN A 95 10.36 -13.71 19.65
C ASN A 95 10.89 -13.56 18.21
N SER A 96 10.69 -14.55 17.32
CA SER A 96 11.05 -14.40 15.91
C SER A 96 10.03 -13.59 15.12
N ARG A 97 8.94 -13.14 15.75
CA ARG A 97 7.89 -12.34 15.12
C ARG A 97 7.73 -10.98 15.75
N VAL A 98 7.45 -9.99 14.90
CA VAL A 98 7.18 -8.60 15.28
C VAL A 98 5.83 -8.14 14.75
N LEU A 99 5.18 -7.23 15.46
CA LEU A 99 3.96 -6.58 14.98
C LEU A 99 4.31 -5.64 13.83
N TRP A 100 3.74 -5.89 12.65
CA TRP A 100 4.13 -5.15 11.45
C TRP A 100 2.97 -4.83 10.53
N PHE A 101 3.11 -3.75 9.76
CA PHE A 101 2.19 -3.37 8.71
C PHE A 101 2.58 -4.02 7.37
N TYR A 102 1.67 -4.79 6.80
CA TYR A 102 1.85 -5.40 5.48
C TYR A 102 0.63 -5.19 4.60
N ARG A 103 0.83 -4.57 3.43
CA ARG A 103 -0.19 -4.25 2.43
C ARG A 103 -1.34 -3.38 2.96
N ARG A 104 -2.25 -3.96 3.75
CA ARG A 104 -3.45 -3.35 4.35
C ARG A 104 -3.86 -4.02 5.66
N SER A 105 -2.93 -4.72 6.30
CA SER A 105 -3.19 -5.44 7.55
C SER A 105 -2.05 -5.23 8.53
N LEU A 106 -2.41 -5.15 9.81
CA LEU A 106 -1.49 -5.18 10.94
C LEU A 106 -1.54 -6.59 11.55
N GLU A 107 -0.41 -7.27 11.58
CA GLU A 107 -0.32 -8.66 12.04
C GLU A 107 1.11 -9.04 12.48
N TRP A 108 1.23 -10.20 13.14
CA TRP A 108 2.50 -10.75 13.59
C TRP A 108 3.27 -11.39 12.44
N ARG A 109 4.38 -10.76 12.03
CA ARG A 109 5.20 -11.19 10.91
C ARG A 109 6.56 -11.68 11.37
N LYS A 110 7.09 -12.69 10.67
CA LYS A 110 8.45 -13.19 10.90
C LYS A 110 9.46 -12.06 10.69
N MET A 111 10.42 -11.99 11.58
CA MET A 111 11.50 -11.02 11.60
C MET A 111 12.60 -11.41 10.61
N ASP A 112 12.24 -11.55 9.33
CA ASP A 112 13.26 -11.60 8.27
C ASP A 112 13.69 -10.16 7.97
N ARG A 113 14.96 -9.86 8.24
CA ARG A 113 15.55 -8.53 8.01
C ARG A 113 15.34 -8.06 6.57
N LYS A 114 15.40 -8.96 5.59
CA LYS A 114 15.22 -8.61 4.17
C LYS A 114 13.78 -8.21 3.88
N ASP A 115 12.81 -8.97 4.39
CA ASP A 115 11.38 -8.70 4.18
C ASP A 115 10.92 -7.44 4.91
N LEU A 116 11.36 -7.24 6.16
CA LEU A 116 11.06 -6.03 6.92
C LEU A 116 11.64 -4.79 6.22
N SER A 117 12.88 -4.87 5.74
CA SER A 117 13.50 -3.75 5.00
C SER A 117 12.80 -3.48 3.66
N SER A 118 12.40 -4.54 2.93
CA SER A 118 11.65 -4.41 1.67
C SER A 118 10.27 -3.78 1.87
N THR A 119 9.50 -4.27 2.86
CA THR A 119 8.17 -3.75 3.16
C THR A 119 8.22 -2.33 3.68
N LYS A 120 9.23 -2.00 4.49
CA LYS A 120 9.52 -0.64 4.92
C LYS A 120 9.86 0.27 3.74
N HIS A 121 10.78 -0.14 2.87
CA HIS A 121 11.13 0.62 1.68
C HIS A 121 9.87 0.86 0.83
N LYS A 122 9.05 -0.18 0.59
CA LYS A 122 7.78 -0.03 -0.12
C LYS A 122 6.81 0.93 0.57
N LEU A 123 6.75 0.92 1.91
CA LEU A 123 5.95 1.85 2.67
C LEU A 123 6.44 3.28 2.44
N PHE A 124 7.71 3.59 2.66
CA PHE A 124 8.24 4.96 2.59
C PHE A 124 8.58 5.46 1.17
N THR A 125 8.63 4.58 0.17
CA THR A 125 8.82 4.93 -1.25
C THR A 125 7.48 5.08 -1.97
N ALA A 126 6.38 4.58 -1.39
CA ALA A 126 5.07 4.81 -1.98
C ALA A 126 4.79 6.33 -2.03
N ARG A 127 4.40 6.82 -3.22
CA ARG A 127 4.05 8.24 -3.52
C ARG A 127 3.03 8.87 -2.54
N ILE A 128 2.40 8.01 -1.78
CA ILE A 128 1.41 8.25 -0.73
C ILE A 128 2.02 8.99 0.46
N TRP A 129 3.31 8.78 0.75
CA TRP A 129 4.00 9.38 1.88
C TRP A 129 4.95 10.46 1.40
N ASN A 130 4.98 11.60 2.09
CA ASN A 130 5.92 12.65 1.78
C ASN A 130 7.34 12.11 1.95
N THR A 131 8.24 12.47 1.04
CA THR A 131 9.65 12.04 1.06
C THR A 131 10.36 12.39 2.36
N ASP A 132 9.81 13.31 3.16
CA ASP A 132 10.41 13.81 4.40
C ASP A 132 9.78 13.20 5.67
N GLN A 133 8.76 12.34 5.53
CA GLN A 133 8.10 11.74 6.68
C GLN A 133 9.00 10.68 7.33
N GLU A 134 9.57 10.99 8.49
CA GLU A 134 10.42 10.06 9.25
C GLU A 134 9.63 9.01 10.03
N PHE A 135 8.34 9.24 10.29
CA PHE A 135 7.52 8.36 11.11
C PHE A 135 6.09 8.28 10.57
N VAL A 136 5.57 7.06 10.46
CA VAL A 136 4.18 6.79 10.12
C VAL A 136 3.50 6.18 11.34
N SER A 137 2.58 6.92 11.94
CA SER A 137 1.86 6.47 13.13
C SER A 137 0.85 5.36 12.81
N ALA A 138 0.48 4.59 13.82
CA ALA A 138 -0.62 3.63 13.73
C ALA A 138 -1.91 4.31 13.27
N HIS A 139 -2.17 5.52 13.75
CA HIS A 139 -3.32 6.32 13.35
C HIS A 139 -3.38 6.49 11.83
N THR A 140 -2.30 6.99 11.23
CA THR A 140 -2.27 7.25 9.78
C THR A 140 -2.36 5.97 8.97
N LEU A 141 -1.80 4.85 9.46
CA LEU A 141 -1.95 3.55 8.79
C LEU A 141 -3.40 3.05 8.84
N ILE A 142 -4.02 3.09 10.01
CA ILE A 142 -5.38 2.59 10.22
C ILE A 142 -6.38 3.40 9.39
N GLU A 143 -6.32 4.72 9.50
CA GLU A 143 -7.19 5.64 8.77
C GLU A 143 -7.05 5.45 7.26
N ARG A 144 -5.81 5.52 6.75
CA ARG A 144 -5.57 5.56 5.31
C ARG A 144 -5.83 4.25 4.60
N TYR A 145 -5.61 3.12 5.28
CA TYR A 145 -5.87 1.80 4.73
C TYR A 145 -7.20 1.20 5.19
N ASN A 146 -8.00 1.96 5.96
CA ASN A 146 -9.26 1.53 6.56
C ASN A 146 -9.13 0.18 7.29
N ILE A 147 -8.10 0.06 8.14
CA ILE A 147 -7.77 -1.19 8.84
C ILE A 147 -8.75 -1.38 9.99
N GLY A 148 -9.45 -2.52 10.02
CA GLY A 148 -10.43 -2.81 11.07
C GLY A 148 -11.80 -2.15 10.87
N GLY A 149 -11.95 -1.29 9.85
CA GLY A 149 -13.22 -0.71 9.45
C GLY A 149 -14.32 -1.77 9.31
N ALA A 150 -15.50 -1.49 9.83
CA ALA A 150 -16.65 -2.37 9.79
C ALA A 150 -17.20 -2.47 8.38
N GLY A 151 -16.57 -3.34 7.58
CA GLY A 151 -17.15 -3.85 6.35
C GLY A 151 -17.83 -2.78 5.51
N THR A 152 -17.21 -1.60 5.33
CA THR A 152 -17.57 -0.77 4.18
C THR A 152 -17.34 -1.68 3.00
N GLU A 153 -18.46 -2.17 2.47
CA GLU A 153 -18.55 -3.04 1.33
C GLU A 153 -17.48 -2.62 0.36
N ARG A 154 -16.56 -3.54 0.06
CA ARG A 154 -15.47 -3.28 -0.86
C ARG A 154 -16.10 -2.83 -2.17
N HIS A 155 -16.20 -1.53 -2.38
CA HIS A 155 -16.47 -0.96 -3.69
C HIS A 155 -15.43 -1.59 -4.62
N GLY A 156 -15.95 -2.39 -5.55
CA GLY A 156 -15.24 -3.46 -6.23
C GLY A 156 -13.98 -3.00 -6.94
N ARG A 157 -12.85 -3.04 -6.25
CA ARG A 157 -11.55 -3.20 -6.91
C ARG A 157 -11.46 -4.67 -7.32
N LYS A 158 -12.17 -4.99 -8.41
CA LYS A 158 -12.02 -6.25 -9.15
C LYS A 158 -10.53 -6.45 -9.36
N ARG A 159 -9.95 -7.46 -8.72
CA ARG A 159 -8.68 -8.01 -9.17
C ARG A 159 -8.99 -8.53 -10.56
N THR A 160 -8.39 -7.92 -11.57
CA THR A 160 -8.20 -8.55 -12.87
C THR A 160 -7.53 -9.87 -12.60
N VAL A 161 -8.31 -10.95 -12.69
CA VAL A 161 -7.77 -12.27 -12.96
C VAL A 161 -7.22 -12.13 -14.37
N GLU A 162 -5.90 -12.19 -14.49
CA GLU A 162 -5.24 -12.37 -15.77
C GLU A 162 -5.64 -13.78 -16.23
N THR A 163 -6.75 -13.85 -16.95
CA THR A 163 -7.07 -15.02 -17.76
C THR A 163 -6.11 -14.95 -18.94
N GLU A 164 -5.08 -15.79 -18.91
CA GLU A 164 -4.31 -16.20 -20.08
C GLU A 164 -5.32 -16.78 -21.08
N GLY A 165 -5.79 -15.91 -21.97
CA GLY A 165 -6.62 -16.26 -23.12
C GLY A 165 -5.78 -16.07 -24.37
N ASP A 166 -5.06 -17.14 -24.71
CA ASP A 166 -4.69 -17.46 -26.08
C ASP A 166 -5.95 -17.31 -26.95
N SER A 167 -5.93 -16.39 -27.90
CA SER A 167 -6.87 -16.40 -29.03
C SER A 167 -6.21 -15.70 -30.19
N GLU A 168 -5.76 -16.59 -31.08
CA GLU A 168 -5.22 -16.32 -32.39
C GLU A 168 -6.20 -15.49 -33.23
N SER A 169 -5.59 -14.62 -34.01
CA SER A 169 -6.21 -13.87 -35.09
C SER A 169 -6.47 -14.78 -36.29
N GLU A 170 -7.70 -14.81 -36.77
CA GLU A 170 -8.09 -15.11 -38.16
C GLU A 170 -9.53 -14.57 -38.30
N VAL A 171 -9.75 -13.39 -38.88
CA VAL A 171 -9.85 -13.08 -40.32
C VAL A 171 -10.63 -14.16 -41.09
N TYR A 172 -11.93 -13.93 -41.27
CA TYR A 172 -12.72 -13.96 -42.51
C TYR A 172 -14.19 -14.17 -42.14
N ALA A 173 -14.99 -13.11 -42.28
CA ALA A 173 -16.44 -13.23 -42.39
C ALA A 173 -16.77 -12.80 -43.81
N ASP A 174 -17.03 -13.78 -44.66
CA ASP A 174 -17.82 -13.62 -45.87
C ASP A 174 -18.91 -14.70 -45.85
N GLU A 175 -20.04 -14.30 -46.41
CA GLU A 175 -21.38 -14.82 -46.26
C GLU A 175 -21.55 -16.33 -46.52
N MET A 176 -22.43 -17.00 -45.76
CA MET A 176 -23.44 -17.91 -46.31
C MET A 176 -24.46 -18.33 -45.24
N ASP A 177 -25.73 -18.21 -45.62
CA ASP A 177 -26.90 -18.81 -45.01
C ASP A 177 -26.75 -20.31 -44.80
N THR A 178 -27.30 -20.82 -43.70
CA THR A 178 -28.08 -22.07 -43.69
C THR A 178 -28.84 -22.19 -42.38
N ASP A 179 -30.15 -22.32 -42.51
CA ASP A 179 -31.07 -22.83 -41.50
C ASP A 179 -30.61 -24.21 -41.01
N ASP A 180 -30.67 -24.46 -39.71
CA ASP A 180 -31.20 -25.72 -39.17
C ASP A 180 -31.33 -25.69 -37.65
N GLU A 181 -32.54 -25.98 -37.19
CA GLU A 181 -32.87 -26.33 -35.81
C GLU A 181 -32.13 -27.61 -35.37
N VAL A 182 -31.40 -27.59 -34.25
CA VAL A 182 -31.35 -28.78 -33.35
C VAL A 182 -31.16 -28.34 -31.90
N SER A 183 -32.15 -28.68 -31.08
CA SER A 183 -32.06 -28.69 -29.62
C SER A 183 -31.04 -29.74 -29.15
N ILE A 184 -29.98 -29.34 -28.43
CA ILE A 184 -29.14 -30.27 -27.67
C ILE A 184 -28.93 -29.75 -26.25
N SER A 185 -29.64 -30.38 -25.32
CA SER A 185 -29.32 -30.40 -23.90
C SER A 185 -27.95 -31.06 -23.69
N ARG A 186 -27.05 -30.38 -22.97
CA ARG A 186 -25.81 -30.99 -22.47
C ARG A 186 -25.52 -30.53 -21.04
N THR A 187 -25.86 -31.41 -20.11
CA THR A 187 -25.31 -31.49 -18.77
C THR A 187 -23.85 -31.96 -18.85
N TYR A 188 -22.97 -31.34 -18.06
CA TYR A 188 -21.64 -31.90 -17.78
C TYR A 188 -21.31 -31.79 -16.30
N ASP A 189 -21.01 -32.96 -15.75
CA ASP A 189 -20.55 -33.25 -14.40
C ASP A 189 -19.17 -32.67 -14.11
N LEU A 190 -19.03 -32.21 -12.86
CA LEU A 190 -17.76 -31.87 -12.22
C LEU A 190 -17.10 -33.16 -11.73
N ARG A 191 -15.97 -33.55 -12.32
CA ARG A 191 -15.06 -34.56 -11.73
C ARG A 191 -13.61 -34.05 -11.75
N GLY A 192 -13.01 -34.13 -10.56
CA GLY A 192 -11.75 -33.50 -10.20
C GLY A 192 -10.49 -34.13 -10.80
N GLY A 193 -9.40 -33.39 -10.63
CA GLY A 193 -8.06 -33.80 -11.04
C GLY A 193 -7.01 -33.27 -10.07
N SER A 194 -6.77 -34.02 -8.98
CA SER A 194 -5.56 -33.94 -8.16
C SER A 194 -4.35 -34.35 -9.01
N ARG A 195 -3.30 -33.51 -9.08
CA ARG A 195 -2.02 -33.91 -9.68
C ARG A 195 -0.95 -34.06 -8.61
N ALA A 196 -0.58 -35.31 -8.41
CA ALA A 196 0.50 -35.78 -7.57
C ALA A 196 1.87 -35.65 -8.27
N GLN A 197 2.88 -35.79 -7.42
CA GLN A 197 4.32 -35.72 -7.61
C GLN A 197 4.86 -36.60 -8.74
N LYS A 198 5.96 -36.14 -9.38
CA LYS A 198 6.85 -36.99 -10.19
C LYS A 198 8.30 -36.78 -9.77
N LYS A 199 8.86 -37.78 -9.08
CA LYS A 199 10.29 -38.07 -8.91
C LYS A 199 10.78 -38.86 -10.13
N MET A 200 12.00 -38.56 -10.61
CA MET A 200 13.03 -39.49 -11.13
C MET A 200 14.34 -38.66 -11.15
N ARG A 201 15.37 -38.91 -10.33
CA ARG A 201 16.41 -39.98 -10.34
C ARG A 201 17.15 -40.12 -11.67
N VAL A 202 18.42 -39.69 -11.70
CA VAL A 202 19.52 -40.34 -12.41
C VAL A 202 20.79 -40.18 -11.57
N GLU A 203 21.48 -41.30 -11.37
CA GLU A 203 22.74 -41.49 -10.64
C GLU A 203 23.96 -41.39 -11.56
N GLY A 204 25.13 -41.19 -10.93
CA GLY A 204 26.47 -41.39 -11.50
C GLY A 204 27.43 -40.33 -10.97
N GLY A 205 28.42 -40.57 -10.12
CA GLY A 205 29.10 -41.78 -9.71
C GLY A 205 30.59 -41.69 -10.08
N SER A 206 31.46 -41.20 -9.18
CA SER A 206 32.77 -41.81 -8.86
C SER A 206 33.66 -40.95 -7.94
N PRO A 207 34.61 -41.58 -7.22
CA PRO A 207 35.12 -41.11 -5.93
C PRO A 207 36.57 -40.62 -5.98
N ARG A 208 37.01 -39.84 -4.97
CA ARG A 208 38.44 -39.85 -4.59
C ARG A 208 38.71 -39.34 -3.16
N ALA A 209 39.46 -40.19 -2.46
CA ALA A 209 40.45 -39.93 -1.40
C ALA A 209 40.02 -39.28 -0.07
N GLN A 210 40.13 -40.10 0.98
CA GLN A 210 40.44 -39.68 2.34
C GLN A 210 41.89 -39.15 2.45
N PRO A 211 42.22 -38.48 3.56
CA PRO A 211 42.99 -39.21 4.57
C PRO A 211 42.53 -38.98 6.02
N ASP A 212 42.82 -40.01 6.82
CA ASP A 212 42.86 -40.05 8.27
C ASP A 212 43.60 -38.88 8.90
N VAL A 213 43.04 -38.33 9.99
CA VAL A 213 43.84 -37.87 11.13
C VAL A 213 43.09 -38.16 12.43
N SER A 214 43.68 -39.04 13.22
CA SER A 214 43.35 -39.35 14.60
C SER A 214 43.65 -38.15 15.51
N GLY A 215 42.80 -37.84 16.48
CA GLY A 215 43.02 -36.73 17.41
C GLY A 215 42.15 -36.82 18.65
N THR A 216 42.71 -37.46 19.66
CA THR A 216 42.15 -37.70 21.00
C THR A 216 42.13 -36.44 21.87
N PHE A 217 41.25 -36.45 22.89
CA PHE A 217 41.27 -35.72 24.16
C PHE A 217 40.58 -34.34 24.32
N ALA A 218 39.74 -34.36 25.37
CA ALA A 218 39.51 -33.32 26.38
C ALA A 218 38.27 -32.43 26.24
N SER A 219 37.23 -32.80 27.01
CA SER A 219 36.40 -31.82 27.73
C SER A 219 37.28 -30.90 28.57
N PRO A 220 36.90 -29.63 28.81
CA PRO A 220 36.14 -29.40 30.05
C PRO A 220 35.20 -28.17 30.08
N ARG A 221 34.42 -28.16 31.17
CA ARG A 221 33.99 -26.99 31.97
C ARG A 221 32.80 -26.16 31.49
N THR A 222 31.68 -26.51 32.11
CA THR A 222 30.68 -25.61 32.68
C THR A 222 31.32 -24.43 33.42
N SER A 223 30.97 -23.19 33.04
CA SER A 223 31.13 -22.02 33.90
C SER A 223 29.85 -21.20 33.91
N SER A 224 29.10 -21.36 34.99
CA SER A 224 28.07 -20.45 35.48
C SER A 224 28.68 -19.08 35.81
N ALA A 225 28.14 -18.01 35.23
CA ALA A 225 28.40 -16.64 35.66
C ALA A 225 27.11 -16.00 36.21
N PRO A 226 27.16 -15.30 37.35
CA PRO A 226 25.97 -14.85 38.08
C PRO A 226 25.38 -13.55 37.55
N GLN A 227 24.06 -13.45 37.70
CA GLN A 227 23.23 -12.27 37.46
C GLN A 227 23.69 -11.08 38.32
N ARG A 228 24.07 -9.98 37.66
CA ARG A 228 24.29 -8.68 38.27
C ARG A 228 22.96 -7.92 38.31
N MET A 229 22.29 -7.92 39.46
CA MET A 229 21.13 -7.06 39.71
C MET A 229 21.55 -5.58 39.69
N GLN A 230 21.05 -4.83 38.71
CA GLN A 230 21.12 -3.37 38.73
C GLN A 230 19.82 -2.81 39.32
N ARG A 231 19.97 -2.16 40.48
CA ARG A 231 18.96 -1.34 41.15
C ARG A 231 18.51 -0.20 40.23
N LEU A 232 17.22 -0.13 39.94
CA LEU A 232 16.57 1.04 39.35
C LEU A 232 16.51 2.15 40.40
N ARG A 233 17.00 3.35 40.05
CA ARG A 233 16.74 4.58 40.81
C ARG A 233 15.40 5.19 40.35
N PRO A 234 14.62 5.80 41.24
CA PRO A 234 13.42 6.56 40.86
C PRO A 234 13.83 7.82 40.11
N ILE A 235 13.20 8.10 38.97
CA ILE A 235 13.29 9.39 38.27
C ILE A 235 12.04 10.17 38.65
N ASP A 236 12.25 11.27 39.37
CA ASP A 236 11.24 12.27 39.71
C ASP A 236 10.69 12.93 38.44
N SER A 237 9.39 12.81 38.24
CA SER A 237 8.62 13.50 37.21
C SER A 237 8.24 14.90 37.69
N LYS A 238 8.95 15.93 37.22
CA LYS A 238 8.44 17.31 37.22
C LYS A 238 7.92 17.65 35.81
N LEU A 239 6.60 17.70 35.69
CA LEU A 239 5.87 18.31 34.58
C LEU A 239 5.98 19.84 34.67
N PRO A 240 6.22 20.55 33.56
CA PRO A 240 5.77 21.91 33.41
C PRO A 240 4.49 21.96 32.57
N ASP A 241 3.52 22.63 33.16
CA ASP A 241 2.25 23.06 32.60
C ASP A 241 2.51 24.18 31.56
N LEU A 242 2.09 24.02 30.30
CA LEU A 242 2.00 25.14 29.36
C LEU A 242 0.80 24.98 28.42
N ARG A 243 -0.31 25.57 28.88
CA ARG A 243 -1.33 26.25 28.07
C ARG A 243 -0.67 27.24 27.11
N SER A 244 -1.04 27.21 25.83
CA SER A 244 -1.70 28.33 25.12
C SER A 244 -1.63 28.14 23.60
N THR A 245 -2.81 28.18 22.99
CA THR A 245 -3.10 28.30 21.55
C THR A 245 -2.48 29.57 20.96
N PRO A 246 -2.22 29.62 19.65
CA PRO A 246 -3.08 30.47 18.81
C PRO A 246 -3.43 29.90 17.43
N GLN A 247 -4.57 30.40 16.91
CA GLN A 247 -5.13 30.13 15.58
C GLN A 247 -4.18 30.50 14.43
N PRO A 248 -4.28 29.84 13.26
CA PRO A 248 -3.72 30.36 12.03
C PRO A 248 -4.76 31.21 11.27
N SER A 249 -4.42 32.49 11.12
CA SER A 249 -5.02 33.43 10.18
C SER A 249 -4.79 33.02 8.72
N HIS A 250 -5.79 33.28 7.89
CA HIS A 250 -5.77 33.16 6.43
C HIS A 250 -4.54 33.86 5.82
N GLY A 251 -3.69 33.08 5.15
CA GLY A 251 -2.58 33.57 4.33
C GLY A 251 -2.86 33.35 2.85
N SER A 252 -3.10 34.44 2.13
CA SER A 252 -3.23 34.50 0.68
C SER A 252 -2.01 33.90 -0.02
N ALA A 253 -2.26 32.97 -0.94
CA ALA A 253 -1.25 32.42 -1.84
C ALA A 253 -0.81 33.48 -2.85
N ALA A 254 0.37 34.06 -2.64
CA ALA A 254 1.06 34.86 -3.64
C ALA A 254 1.74 33.91 -4.65
N SER A 255 1.42 34.09 -5.93
CA SER A 255 2.07 33.42 -7.06
C SER A 255 3.58 33.68 -7.06
N PRO A 256 4.41 32.66 -7.33
CA PRO A 256 5.84 32.87 -7.52
C PRO A 256 6.08 33.60 -8.85
N GLN A 257 6.55 34.84 -8.79
CA GLN A 257 7.06 35.54 -9.96
C GLN A 257 8.38 34.90 -10.43
N PRO A 258 8.61 34.80 -11.75
CA PRO A 258 9.87 34.33 -12.30
C PRO A 258 10.98 35.33 -11.96
N ARG A 259 12.05 34.84 -11.33
CA ARG A 259 13.26 35.63 -11.06
C ARG A 259 13.89 36.04 -12.39
N SER A 260 13.84 37.34 -12.67
CA SER A 260 14.57 38.00 -13.75
C SER A 260 16.06 37.76 -13.58
N THR A 261 16.65 36.98 -14.49
CA THR A 261 18.10 36.86 -14.65
C THR A 261 18.60 38.08 -15.42
N SER A 262 18.70 39.21 -14.75
CA SER A 262 19.28 40.44 -15.28
C SER A 262 20.40 40.86 -14.35
N ASP A 263 21.58 40.28 -14.52
CA ASP A 263 22.86 40.85 -14.08
C ASP A 263 24.03 40.13 -14.79
N LEU A 264 24.08 40.29 -16.11
CA LEU A 264 25.34 40.21 -16.85
C LEU A 264 25.79 41.65 -17.08
N THR A 265 26.45 42.22 -16.08
CA THR A 265 27.09 43.53 -16.16
C THR A 265 28.23 43.42 -17.17
N PHE A 266 27.95 43.76 -18.43
CA PHE A 266 28.97 43.94 -19.46
C PHE A 266 29.82 45.15 -19.05
N HIS A 267 30.96 44.91 -18.42
CA HIS A 267 31.95 45.96 -18.19
C HIS A 267 32.44 46.46 -19.55
N SER A 268 31.88 47.60 -19.96
CA SER A 268 32.32 48.35 -21.14
C SER A 268 33.81 48.68 -21.00
N PRO A 269 34.66 48.41 -22.01
CA PRO A 269 36.09 48.67 -21.90
C PRO A 269 36.29 50.19 -21.71
N VAL A 270 36.84 50.52 -20.55
CA VAL A 270 37.25 51.87 -20.15
C VAL A 270 38.01 52.50 -21.32
N ARG A 271 37.45 53.61 -21.85
CA ARG A 271 38.11 54.49 -22.82
C ARG A 271 39.47 54.92 -22.25
N ARG A 272 40.56 54.29 -22.69
CA ARG A 272 41.91 54.82 -22.51
C ARG A 272 42.01 56.12 -23.31
N THR A 273 42.12 57.24 -22.60
CA THR A 273 42.52 58.53 -23.15
C THR A 273 43.95 58.43 -23.64
N TYR A 274 44.16 58.52 -24.96
CA TYR A 274 45.48 58.58 -25.55
C TYR A 274 46.09 59.96 -25.30
N THR A 275 47.01 60.04 -24.33
CA THR A 275 47.91 61.20 -24.20
C THR A 275 48.97 61.10 -25.31
N THR A 276 48.94 62.07 -26.22
CA THR A 276 49.91 62.27 -27.31
C THR A 276 51.28 62.66 -26.77
N GLY A 277 52.07 61.65 -26.37
CA GLY A 277 53.49 61.79 -26.04
C GLY A 277 54.36 61.65 -27.30
N ARG A 278 55.02 62.75 -27.68
CA ARG A 278 55.93 62.88 -28.81
C ARG A 278 57.33 62.40 -28.41
N GLY A 279 57.91 61.49 -29.18
CA GLY A 279 59.36 61.28 -29.26
C GLY A 279 59.86 59.93 -28.73
N GLY A 280 60.23 59.03 -29.64
CA GLY A 280 60.90 57.77 -29.31
C GLY A 280 60.84 56.76 -30.45
N SER A 281 61.57 57.01 -31.52
CA SER A 281 61.77 56.05 -32.62
C SER A 281 62.68 54.91 -32.14
N ILE A 282 62.12 53.93 -31.43
CA ILE A 282 62.82 52.69 -31.05
C ILE A 282 61.85 51.51 -31.27
N ASN A 283 62.21 50.66 -32.24
CA ASN A 283 61.69 49.30 -32.51
C ASN A 283 60.19 49.09 -32.84
N GLY A 284 59.75 49.63 -33.99
CA GLY A 284 58.41 49.31 -34.57
C GLY A 284 58.17 47.83 -34.97
N GLY A 285 59.17 46.95 -34.83
CA GLY A 285 59.02 45.51 -35.06
C GLY A 285 58.30 44.79 -33.92
N ASP A 286 58.57 45.17 -32.67
CA ASP A 286 58.03 44.49 -31.48
C ASP A 286 56.56 44.84 -31.25
N GLU A 287 56.17 46.10 -31.49
CA GLU A 287 54.75 46.50 -31.42
C GLU A 287 53.88 45.77 -32.45
N ARG A 288 54.40 45.54 -33.67
CA ARG A 288 53.66 44.80 -34.70
C ARG A 288 53.46 43.33 -34.31
N ARG A 289 54.46 42.71 -33.68
CA ARG A 289 54.34 41.34 -33.13
C ARG A 289 53.32 41.29 -32.00
N SER A 290 53.40 42.21 -31.03
CA SER A 290 52.46 42.31 -29.92
C SER A 290 51.00 42.48 -30.39
N ARG A 291 50.74 43.36 -31.37
CA ARG A 291 49.38 43.54 -31.92
C ARG A 291 48.87 42.30 -32.64
N LYS A 292 49.74 41.57 -33.34
CA LYS A 292 49.37 40.32 -34.01
C LYS A 292 49.01 39.24 -32.98
N GLU A 293 49.79 39.10 -31.92
CA GLU A 293 49.52 38.16 -30.82
C GLU A 293 48.23 38.51 -30.08
N GLU A 294 47.98 39.79 -29.79
CA GLU A 294 46.72 40.24 -29.19
C GLU A 294 45.52 39.96 -30.11
N HIS A 295 45.65 40.25 -31.41
CA HIS A 295 44.59 39.95 -32.37
C HIS A 295 44.30 38.45 -32.46
N GLU A 296 45.34 37.61 -32.50
CA GLU A 296 45.20 36.15 -32.50
C GLU A 296 44.53 35.65 -31.22
N LYS A 297 44.89 36.22 -30.07
CA LYS A 297 44.24 35.93 -28.78
C LYS A 297 42.75 36.28 -28.80
N ILE A 298 42.39 37.44 -29.31
CA ILE A 298 40.99 37.87 -29.43
C ILE A 298 40.21 36.94 -30.37
N MET A 299 40.78 36.59 -31.52
CA MET A 299 40.14 35.67 -32.47
C MET A 299 40.01 34.25 -31.90
N SER A 300 40.98 33.79 -31.12
CA SER A 300 40.91 32.52 -30.40
C SER A 300 39.79 32.53 -29.36
N GLN A 301 39.68 33.60 -28.56
CA GLN A 301 38.58 33.79 -27.61
C GLN A 301 37.22 33.83 -28.31
N TYR A 302 37.11 34.52 -29.44
CA TYR A 302 35.88 34.57 -30.23
C TYR A 302 35.45 33.18 -30.71
N ARG A 303 36.38 32.38 -31.26
CA ARG A 303 36.11 30.99 -31.67
C ARG A 303 35.70 30.11 -30.49
N SER A 304 36.34 30.27 -29.34
CA SER A 304 35.98 29.53 -28.12
C SER A 304 34.58 29.90 -27.62
N CYS A 305 34.21 31.18 -27.65
CA CYS A 305 32.86 31.63 -27.29
C CYS A 305 31.80 31.13 -28.28
N GLN A 306 32.12 31.14 -29.58
CA GLN A 306 31.22 30.65 -30.63
C GLN A 306 30.95 29.15 -30.47
N THR A 307 31.98 28.33 -30.32
CA THR A 307 31.84 26.88 -30.09
C THR A 307 31.09 26.57 -28.80
N ALA A 308 31.32 27.33 -27.72
CA ALA A 308 30.56 27.19 -26.48
C ALA A 308 29.07 27.56 -26.65
N LEU A 309 28.75 28.56 -27.46
CA LEU A 309 27.39 28.96 -27.77
C LEU A 309 26.67 27.90 -28.62
N GLU A 310 27.33 27.37 -29.65
CA GLU A 310 26.82 26.29 -30.49
C GLU A 310 26.52 25.03 -29.67
N HIS A 311 27.44 24.63 -28.79
CA HIS A 311 27.23 23.50 -27.87
C HIS A 311 26.03 23.75 -26.92
N ARG A 312 25.90 24.96 -26.36
CA ARG A 312 24.73 25.31 -25.52
C ARG A 312 23.42 25.25 -26.31
N HIS A 313 23.41 25.74 -27.54
CA HIS A 313 22.24 25.65 -28.41
C HIS A 313 21.85 24.20 -28.68
N GLU A 314 22.83 23.33 -28.97
CA GLU A 314 22.59 21.91 -29.18
C GLU A 314 22.02 21.22 -27.93
N VAL A 315 22.53 21.53 -26.74
CA VAL A 315 21.99 21.02 -25.46
C VAL A 315 20.54 21.45 -25.26
N VAL A 316 20.23 22.74 -25.47
CA VAL A 316 18.85 23.25 -25.32
C VAL A 316 17.90 22.57 -26.32
N THR A 317 18.34 22.36 -27.56
CA THR A 317 17.53 21.65 -28.56
C THR A 317 17.23 20.21 -28.13
N ARG A 318 18.23 19.47 -27.64
CA ARG A 318 18.02 18.10 -27.12
C ARG A 318 17.10 18.07 -25.90
N GLU A 319 17.22 19.03 -25.00
CA GLU A 319 16.34 19.16 -23.83
C GLU A 319 14.89 19.47 -24.25
N ASN A 320 14.69 20.37 -25.21
CA ASN A 320 13.37 20.67 -25.76
C ASN A 320 12.73 19.44 -26.41
N ASP A 321 13.49 18.67 -27.19
CA ASP A 321 13.00 17.43 -27.80
C ASP A 321 12.64 16.37 -26.75
N HIS A 322 13.38 16.31 -25.65
CA HIS A 322 13.06 15.43 -24.52
C HIS A 322 11.79 15.87 -23.79
N ILE A 323 11.63 17.17 -23.56
CA ILE A 323 10.41 17.74 -22.95
C ILE A 323 9.20 17.47 -23.84
N LYS A 324 9.33 17.67 -25.16
CA LYS A 324 8.28 17.41 -26.14
C LYS A 324 7.81 15.95 -26.11
N ARG A 325 8.75 14.99 -26.16
CA ARG A 325 8.43 13.55 -26.05
C ARG A 325 7.75 13.19 -24.72
N LYS A 326 8.19 13.80 -23.61
CA LYS A 326 7.52 13.61 -22.30
C LYS A 326 6.11 14.17 -22.31
N ALA A 327 5.88 15.33 -22.90
CA ALA A 327 4.56 15.94 -23.01
C ALA A 327 3.61 15.06 -23.86
N GLU A 328 4.10 14.53 -24.98
CA GLU A 328 3.35 13.58 -25.83
C GLU A 328 2.96 12.32 -25.05
N MET A 329 3.90 11.69 -24.33
CA MET A 329 3.62 10.51 -23.50
C MET A 329 2.58 10.78 -22.40
N VAL A 330 2.64 11.96 -21.76
CA VAL A 330 1.65 12.35 -20.75
C VAL A 330 0.27 12.57 -21.39
N SER A 331 0.22 13.18 -22.57
CA SER A 331 -1.02 13.38 -23.34
C SER A 331 -1.67 12.05 -23.71
N GLU A 332 -0.90 11.09 -24.23
CA GLU A 332 -1.40 9.75 -24.57
C GLU A 332 -1.95 9.01 -23.35
N ARG A 333 -1.23 9.06 -22.22
CA ARG A 333 -1.69 8.46 -20.95
C ARG A 333 -2.99 9.10 -20.46
N LEU A 334 -3.14 10.42 -20.61
CA LEU A 334 -4.35 11.14 -20.24
C LEU A 334 -5.54 10.74 -21.15
N GLN A 335 -5.32 10.64 -22.45
CA GLN A 335 -6.35 10.18 -23.40
C GLN A 335 -6.75 8.72 -23.15
N HIS A 336 -5.80 7.84 -22.84
CA HIS A 336 -6.07 6.47 -22.44
C HIS A 336 -6.93 6.41 -21.17
N ALA A 337 -6.54 7.16 -20.12
CA ALA A 337 -7.31 7.25 -18.89
C ALA A 337 -8.74 7.77 -19.11
N LYS A 338 -8.92 8.75 -20.01
CA LYS A 338 -10.24 9.27 -20.39
C LYS A 338 -11.09 8.20 -21.07
N ARG A 339 -10.53 7.42 -22.01
CA ARG A 339 -11.23 6.31 -22.67
C ARG A 339 -11.64 5.23 -21.67
N GLU A 340 -10.76 4.86 -20.75
CA GLU A 340 -11.11 3.90 -19.70
C GLU A 340 -12.20 4.41 -18.77
N ALA A 341 -12.15 5.69 -18.39
CA ALA A 341 -13.18 6.29 -17.53
C ALA A 341 -14.56 6.25 -18.19
N LEU A 342 -14.63 6.57 -19.49
CA LEU A 342 -15.87 6.47 -20.27
C LEU A 342 -16.38 5.04 -20.37
N ARG A 343 -15.49 4.06 -20.60
CA ARG A 343 -15.87 2.64 -20.61
C ARG A 343 -16.45 2.20 -19.26
N ARG A 344 -15.80 2.57 -18.15
CA ARG A 344 -16.29 2.25 -16.79
C ARG A 344 -17.64 2.91 -16.49
N ALA A 345 -17.88 4.12 -16.97
CA ALA A 345 -19.16 4.80 -16.83
C ALA A 345 -20.27 4.04 -17.58
N LYS A 346 -20.02 3.63 -18.83
CA LYS A 346 -20.98 2.84 -19.62
C LYS A 346 -21.29 1.49 -18.97
N GLU A 347 -20.28 0.78 -18.45
CA GLU A 347 -20.48 -0.48 -17.70
C GLU A 347 -21.28 -0.28 -16.41
N ALA A 348 -21.18 0.89 -15.77
CA ALA A 348 -21.95 1.18 -14.57
C ALA A 348 -23.43 1.43 -14.91
N GLU A 349 -23.70 2.19 -15.97
CA GLU A 349 -25.05 2.44 -16.50
C GLU A 349 -25.75 1.15 -16.96
N GLU A 350 -25.00 0.21 -17.55
CA GLU A 350 -25.53 -1.11 -17.91
C GLU A 350 -25.93 -1.94 -16.68
N ARG A 351 -25.07 -1.98 -15.65
CA ARG A 351 -25.42 -2.66 -14.38
C ARG A 351 -26.60 -2.03 -13.67
N GLU A 352 -26.73 -0.70 -13.74
CA GLU A 352 -27.89 0.00 -13.17
C GLU A 352 -29.18 -0.43 -13.88
N ARG A 353 -29.16 -0.55 -15.21
CA ARG A 353 -30.29 -1.07 -15.98
C ARG A 353 -30.63 -2.53 -15.62
N GLU A 354 -29.63 -3.40 -15.49
CA GLU A 354 -29.81 -4.79 -15.05
C GLU A 354 -30.44 -4.86 -13.64
N LEU A 355 -30.00 -4.02 -12.71
CA LEU A 355 -30.56 -3.96 -11.35
C LEU A 355 -32.04 -3.53 -11.37
N VAL A 356 -32.39 -2.52 -12.16
CA VAL A 356 -33.78 -2.07 -12.32
C VAL A 356 -34.66 -3.18 -12.89
N GLU A 357 -34.16 -3.94 -13.87
CA GLU A 357 -34.88 -5.09 -14.43
C GLU A 357 -35.06 -6.22 -13.41
N MET A 358 -34.01 -6.55 -12.65
CA MET A 358 -34.07 -7.53 -11.57
C MET A 358 -35.06 -7.12 -10.47
N GLU A 359 -35.07 -5.85 -10.07
CA GLU A 359 -36.03 -5.32 -9.10
C GLU A 359 -37.48 -5.46 -9.59
N ALA A 360 -37.72 -5.16 -10.87
CA ALA A 360 -39.03 -5.35 -11.49
C ALA A 360 -39.45 -6.83 -11.49
N HIS A 361 -38.52 -7.75 -11.79
CA HIS A 361 -38.78 -9.19 -11.74
C HIS A 361 -39.09 -9.67 -10.30
N VAL A 362 -38.30 -9.25 -9.31
CA VAL A 362 -38.53 -9.57 -7.90
C VAL A 362 -39.90 -9.07 -7.44
N LYS A 363 -40.29 -7.86 -7.84
CA LYS A 363 -41.63 -7.31 -7.55
C LYS A 363 -42.73 -8.19 -8.13
N LYS A 364 -42.62 -8.62 -9.40
CA LYS A 364 -43.58 -9.52 -10.04
C LYS A 364 -43.70 -10.88 -9.33
N VAL A 365 -42.57 -11.47 -8.94
CA VAL A 365 -42.55 -12.73 -8.17
C VAL A 365 -43.24 -12.55 -6.82
N LYS A 366 -42.96 -11.45 -6.11
CA LYS A 366 -43.59 -11.14 -4.83
C LYS A 366 -45.11 -10.99 -4.96
N GLU A 367 -45.59 -10.30 -5.99
CA GLU A 367 -47.02 -10.18 -6.29
C GLU A 367 -47.67 -11.54 -6.59
N SER A 368 -46.97 -12.43 -7.30
CA SER A 368 -47.43 -13.80 -7.56
C SER A 368 -47.52 -14.63 -6.28
N MET A 369 -46.52 -14.52 -5.39
CA MET A 369 -46.52 -15.19 -4.09
C MET A 369 -47.68 -14.73 -3.21
N LEU A 370 -47.94 -13.41 -3.13
CA LEU A 370 -49.07 -12.89 -2.35
C LEU A 370 -50.42 -13.43 -2.85
N LYS A 371 -50.61 -13.56 -4.17
CA LYS A 371 -51.82 -14.18 -4.73
C LYS A 371 -51.96 -15.65 -4.35
N LYS A 372 -50.84 -16.39 -4.30
CA LYS A 372 -50.82 -17.79 -3.88
C LYS A 372 -51.10 -17.94 -2.39
N ASP A 373 -50.60 -17.03 -1.56
CA ASP A 373 -50.90 -17.00 -0.12
C ASP A 373 -52.38 -16.72 0.12
N GLU A 374 -52.98 -15.77 -0.63
CA GLU A 374 -54.44 -15.53 -0.56
C GLU A 374 -55.28 -16.75 -0.99
N GLU A 375 -54.84 -17.49 -2.02
CA GLU A 375 -55.49 -18.73 -2.47
C GLU A 375 -55.41 -19.82 -1.39
N LEU A 376 -54.24 -19.99 -0.76
CA LEU A 376 -54.05 -20.93 0.34
C LEU A 376 -54.93 -20.60 1.54
N GLU A 377 -55.05 -19.31 1.90
CA GLU A 377 -55.95 -18.89 2.99
C GLU A 377 -57.42 -19.16 2.68
N ARG A 378 -57.86 -19.04 1.42
CA ARG A 378 -59.22 -19.45 1.02
C ARG A 378 -59.42 -20.97 1.18
N HIS A 379 -58.43 -21.78 0.79
CA HIS A 379 -58.51 -23.23 0.95
C HIS A 379 -58.54 -23.64 2.43
N LYS A 380 -57.76 -22.98 3.30
CA LYS A 380 -57.80 -23.24 4.75
C LYS A 380 -59.19 -23.00 5.33
N ARG A 381 -59.82 -21.86 5.00
CA ARG A 381 -61.19 -21.56 5.45
C ARG A 381 -62.21 -22.59 4.97
N LEU A 382 -62.10 -23.02 3.71
CA LEU A 382 -62.97 -24.06 3.16
C LEU A 382 -62.81 -25.39 3.92
N ILE A 383 -61.57 -25.76 4.25
CA ILE A 383 -61.30 -26.97 5.06
C ILE A 383 -61.89 -26.82 6.45
N GLU A 384 -61.70 -25.67 7.11
CA GLU A 384 -62.29 -25.39 8.44
C GLU A 384 -63.83 -25.50 8.41
N ASP A 385 -64.48 -24.96 7.37
CA ASP A 385 -65.93 -25.05 7.19
C ASP A 385 -66.39 -26.51 6.99
N MET A 386 -65.65 -27.29 6.19
CA MET A 386 -65.94 -28.73 5.98
C MET A 386 -65.72 -29.55 7.25
N GLU A 387 -64.66 -29.29 8.01
CA GLU A 387 -64.37 -29.97 9.28
C GLU A 387 -65.46 -29.70 10.32
N LYS A 388 -65.99 -28.46 10.33
CA LYS A 388 -67.13 -28.10 11.16
C LYS A 388 -68.39 -28.86 10.76
N GLU A 389 -68.72 -28.90 9.47
CA GLU A 389 -69.88 -29.64 8.98
C GLU A 389 -69.78 -31.13 9.34
N ILE A 390 -68.62 -31.77 9.12
CA ILE A 390 -68.36 -33.16 9.51
C ILE A 390 -68.56 -33.36 11.03
N SER A 391 -68.13 -32.41 11.84
CA SER A 391 -68.31 -32.45 13.29
C SER A 391 -69.79 -32.40 13.68
N ASP A 392 -70.56 -31.49 13.07
CA ASP A 392 -72.01 -31.37 13.27
C ASP A 392 -72.75 -32.67 12.87
N TRP A 393 -72.33 -33.33 11.78
CA TRP A 393 -72.87 -34.62 11.35
C TRP A 393 -72.58 -35.76 12.32
N ASN A 394 -71.44 -35.73 13.02
CA ASN A 394 -71.06 -36.79 13.97
C ASN A 394 -71.77 -36.69 15.32
N GLU A 395 -72.41 -35.55 15.63
CA GLU A 395 -73.17 -35.36 16.88
C GLU A 395 -74.62 -35.86 16.81
N ILE A 396 -75.13 -36.12 15.60
CA ILE A 396 -76.47 -36.68 15.33
C ILE A 396 -76.42 -38.21 15.39
#